data_AF-A0A6V7I939-F1
#
_entry.id   AF-A0A6V7I939-F1
#
_cell.length_a   1.000
_cell.length_b   1.000
_cell.length_c   1.000
_cell.angle_alpha   90.00
_cell.angle_beta   90.00
_cell.angle_gamma   90.00
#
_symmetry.space_group_name_H-M   'P 1'
#
loop_
_entity.id
_entity.type
_entity.pdbx_description
1 polymer ?
#
loop_
_entity_poly.entity_id
_entity_poly.type
_entity_poly.pdbx_seq_one_letter_code
_entity_poly.pdbx_strand_id
1 'polypeptide(L)' 'IVRAMNYVISKGWVMYWGTSRWTPVEIMEAYTNCRQFNCVTPIVEQAEYHLFYRDKPELYMPELYNKI' A
#
# COMPACT_ATOMS: atom_id res chain seq x y z
N ILE A 1 1.50 -11.15 -4.51
CA ILE A 1 1.03 -9.86 -5.09
C ILE A 1 2.21 -8.94 -5.42
N VAL A 2 3.07 -8.60 -4.46
CA VAL A 2 4.25 -7.72 -4.65
C VAL A 2 5.07 -8.04 -5.90
N ARG A 3 5.47 -9.30 -6.12
CA ARG A 3 6.25 -9.70 -7.33
C ARG A 3 5.50 -9.48 -8.64
N ALA A 4 4.18 -9.71 -8.65
CA ALA A 4 3.36 -9.49 -9.83
C ALA A 4 3.25 -7.99 -10.16
N MET A 5 3.03 -7.14 -9.14
CA MET A 5 2.99 -5.69 -9.32
C MET A 5 4.35 -5.15 -9.78
N ASN A 6 5.45 -5.64 -9.20
CA ASN A 6 6.79 -5.29 -9.63
C ASN A 6 7.07 -5.73 -11.08
N TYR A 7 6.55 -6.89 -11.50
CA TYR A 7 6.69 -7.37 -12.87
C TYR A 7 5.95 -6.49 -13.88
N VAL A 8 4.69 -6.10 -13.61
CA VAL A 8 3.95 -5.25 -14.55
C VAL A 8 4.49 -3.82 -14.61
N ILE A 9 5.09 -3.33 -13.52
CA ILE A 9 5.82 -2.06 -13.48
C ILE A 9 7.10 -2.16 -14.31
N SER A 10 7.90 -3.22 -14.16
CA SER A 10 9.14 -3.38 -14.93
C SER A 10 8.89 -3.58 -16.44
N LYS A 11 7.70 -4.08 -16.81
CA LYS A 11 7.23 -4.15 -18.20
C LYS A 11 6.73 -2.80 -18.74
N GLY A 12 6.60 -1.77 -17.90
CA GLY A 12 6.08 -0.47 -18.28
C GLY A 12 4.57 -0.48 -18.58
N TRP A 13 3.83 -1.50 -18.14
CA TRP A 13 2.37 -1.56 -18.33
C TRP A 13 1.62 -0.64 -17.36
N VAL A 14 2.21 -0.41 -16.19
CA VAL A 14 1.72 0.52 -15.17
C VAL A 14 2.92 1.27 -14.58
N MET A 15 2.70 2.51 -14.15
CA MET A 15 3.77 3.33 -13.58
C MET A 15 4.01 3.01 -12.10
N TYR A 16 2.92 2.78 -11.35
CA TYR A 16 2.93 2.53 -9.91
C TYR A 16 1.83 1.56 -9.54
N TRP A 17 1.81 1.16 -8.27
CA TRP A 17 0.72 0.39 -7.70
C TRP A 17 0.36 0.87 -6.31
N GLY A 18 -0.86 0.53 -5.90
CA GLY A 18 -1.39 0.81 -4.57
C GLY A 18 -2.30 -0.31 -4.12
N THR A 19 -2.81 -0.17 -2.91
CA THR A 19 -3.71 -1.11 -2.25
C THR A 19 -5.10 -0.48 -2.11
N SER A 20 -6.12 -1.30 -1.89
CA SER A 20 -7.49 -0.82 -1.69
C SER A 20 -8.23 -1.77 -0.75
N ARG A 21 -8.78 -1.22 0.33
CA ARG A 21 -9.39 -1.97 1.44
C ARG A 21 -8.43 -2.88 2.20
N TRP A 22 -7.13 -2.61 2.15
CA TRP A 22 -6.15 -3.37 2.92
C TRP A 22 -6.06 -2.85 4.36
N THR A 23 -5.83 -3.73 5.31
CA THR A 23 -5.55 -3.36 6.70
C THR A 23 -4.15 -2.73 6.79
N PRO A 24 -3.89 -1.89 7.82
CA PRO A 24 -2.55 -1.33 8.03
C PRO A 24 -1.45 -2.41 8.14
N VAL A 25 -1.79 -3.57 8.70
CA VAL A 25 -0.89 -4.72 8.85
C VAL A 25 -0.52 -5.30 7.49
N GLU A 26 -1.49 -5.54 6.61
CA GLU A 26 -1.24 -6.07 5.26
C GLU A 26 -0.40 -5.10 4.41
N ILE A 27 -0.63 -3.79 4.55
CA ILE A 27 0.18 -2.77 3.86
C ILE A 27 1.62 -2.80 4.37
N MET A 28 1.81 -2.87 5.70
CA MET A 28 3.15 -2.98 6.32
C MET A 28 3.88 -4.26 5.88
N GLU A 29 3.16 -5.38 5.79
CA GLU A 29 3.70 -6.66 5.32
C GLU A 29 4.12 -6.56 3.85
N ALA A 30 3.29 -5.96 3.00
CA ALA A 30 3.65 -5.71 1.61
C ALA A 30 4.91 -4.84 1.50
N TYR A 31 4.99 -3.77 2.30
CA TYR A 31 6.13 -2.86 2.33
C TYR A 31 7.42 -3.56 2.78
N THR A 32 7.33 -4.40 3.82
CA THR A 32 8.46 -5.18 4.35
C THR A 32 8.97 -6.18 3.31
N ASN A 33 8.06 -6.92 2.66
CA ASN A 33 8.40 -7.83 1.57
C ASN A 33 9.02 -7.10 0.37
N CYS A 34 8.49 -5.92 0.00
CA CYS A 34 9.06 -5.11 -1.07
C CYS A 34 10.52 -4.73 -0.78
N ARG A 35 10.80 -4.27 0.45
CA ARG A 35 12.16 -3.93 0.90
C ARG A 35 13.09 -5.15 0.89
N GLN A 36 12.63 -6.30 1.39
CA GLN A 36 13.42 -7.52 1.44
C GLN A 36 13.80 -8.05 0.04
N PHE A 37 12.88 -7.95 -0.92
CA PHE A 37 13.06 -8.51 -2.26
C PHE A 37 13.41 -7.46 -3.33
N ASN A 38 13.77 -6.24 -2.92
CA ASN A 38 14.07 -5.12 -3.81
C ASN A 38 12.99 -4.88 -4.89
N CYS A 39 11.72 -4.91 -4.48
CA CYS A 39 10.56 -4.64 -5.32
C CYS A 39 10.03 -3.23 -5.08
N VAL A 40 9.33 -2.67 -6.05
CA VAL A 40 8.64 -1.38 -5.92
C VAL A 40 7.53 -1.47 -4.87
N THR A 41 7.53 -0.56 -3.89
CA THR A 41 6.54 -0.48 -2.81
C THR A 41 5.20 0.10 -3.30
N PRO A 42 4.08 -0.23 -2.63
CA PRO A 42 2.81 0.44 -2.91
C PRO A 42 2.89 1.91 -2.47
N ILE A 43 2.37 2.83 -3.29
CA ILE A 43 2.47 4.28 -3.05
C ILE A 43 1.20 4.89 -2.43
N VAL A 44 0.09 4.17 -2.45
CA VAL A 44 -1.21 4.67 -1.99
C VAL A 44 -2.07 3.53 -1.46
N GLU A 45 -2.87 3.81 -0.43
CA GLU A 45 -4.01 3.00 -0.03
C GLU A 45 -5.28 3.77 -0.39
N GLN A 46 -6.11 3.20 -1.25
CA GLN A 46 -7.42 3.75 -1.55
C GLN A 46 -8.40 3.35 -0.44
N ALA A 47 -8.49 4.20 0.58
CA ALA A 47 -9.38 4.02 1.70
C ALA A 47 -10.76 4.65 1.46
N GLU A 48 -11.80 4.00 1.98
CA GLU A 48 -13.13 4.59 2.11
C GLU A 48 -13.08 5.72 3.14
N TYR A 49 -13.71 6.85 2.82
CA TYR A 49 -13.74 8.01 3.70
C TYR A 49 -15.02 8.82 3.52
N HIS A 50 -15.83 8.91 4.58
CA HIS A 50 -17.04 9.72 4.65
C HIS A 50 -17.48 9.91 6.11
N LEU A 51 -18.53 10.70 6.36
CA LEU A 51 -18.97 11.06 7.73
C LEU A 51 -19.19 9.86 8.67
N PHE A 52 -19.67 8.72 8.14
CA PHE A 52 -19.90 7.49 8.90
C PHE A 52 -18.70 6.53 8.96
N TYR A 53 -17.58 6.85 8.29
CA TYR A 53 -16.40 5.99 8.22
C TYR A 53 -15.13 6.84 8.10
N ARG A 54 -14.51 7.10 9.26
CA ARG A 54 -13.38 8.05 9.41
C ARG A 54 -12.15 7.42 10.04
N ASP A 55 -12.31 6.33 10.80
CA ASP A 55 -11.25 5.73 11.62
C ASP A 55 -10.01 5.33 10.80
N LYS A 56 -10.21 4.68 9.64
CA LYS A 56 -9.09 4.23 8.82
C LYS A 56 -8.21 5.37 8.29
N PRO A 57 -8.74 6.34 7.54
CA PRO A 57 -7.93 7.43 7.00
C PRO A 57 -7.43 8.41 8.07
N GLU A 58 -8.15 8.62 9.18
CA GLU A 58 -7.76 9.62 10.20
C GLU A 58 -6.87 9.06 11.32
N LEU A 59 -7.05 7.79 11.70
CA LEU A 59 -6.31 7.18 12.81
C LEU A 59 -5.23 6.23 12.30
N TYR A 60 -5.61 5.25 11.48
CA TYR A 60 -4.71 4.16 11.13
C TYR A 60 -3.70 4.50 10.02
N MET A 61 -4.12 5.25 9.00
CA MET A 61 -3.23 5.63 7.89
C MET A 61 -2.07 6.55 8.32
N PRO A 62 -2.28 7.61 9.13
CA PRO A 62 -1.19 8.46 9.58
C PRO A 62 -0.17 7.71 10.46
N GLU A 63 -0.64 6.81 11.33
CA GLU A 63 0.25 5.98 12.14
C GLU A 63 1.12 5.05 11.27
N LEU A 64 0.52 4.44 10.25
CA LEU A 64 1.23 3.60 9.29
C LEU A 64 2.27 4.41 8.51
N TYR A 65 1.90 5.58 7.98
CA TYR A 65 2.80 6.42 7.18
C TYR A 65 4.00 6.92 7.97
N ASN A 66 3.89 7.10 9.28
CA ASN A 66 5.02 7.44 10.14
C ASN A 66 5.98 6.25 10.39
N LYS A 67 5.56 5.01 10.10
CA LYS A 67 6.33 3.78 10.35
C LYS A 67 7.07 3.23 9.13
N ILE A 68 6.66 3.60 7.91
CA ILE A 68 7.22 3.11 6.64
C ILE A 68 8.28 4.06 6.07
#